data_AF-A0A944BEM4-F1
#
_entry.id   AF-A0A944BEM4-F1
#
_cell.length_a   1.000
_cell.length_b   1.000
_cell.length_c   1.000
_cell.angle_alpha   90.00
_cell.angle_beta   90.00
_cell.angle_gamma   90.00
#
_symmetry.space_group_name_H-M   'P 1'
#
loop_
_entity.id
_entity.type
_entity.pdbx_description
1 polymer ?
#
loop_
_entity_poly.entity_id
_entity_poly.type
_entity_poly.pdbx_seq_one_letter_code
_entity_poly.pdbx_strand_id
1 'polypeptide(L)'
;MKIRNIIVATLLALSVASCSTKQTPIDRLTQLSEQLDKSDAKYSEEEWVALGSELEEIEEEVQKNKSQYTEEELQEINRLKGKCLGKLAKKAANDFADELGNFLKGSEGMLDGFMDEINKGKEE
;
A
#
# COMPACT_ATOMS: atom_id res chain seq x y z
N MET A 1 60.61 -30.04 8.90
CA MET A 1 59.14 -29.90 8.89
C MET A 1 58.79 -28.58 8.23
N LYS A 2 58.09 -28.62 7.08
CA LYS A 2 57.56 -27.48 6.34
C LYS A 2 56.15 -27.20 6.85
N ILE A 3 55.89 -26.05 7.46
CA ILE A 3 54.53 -25.57 7.64
C ILE A 3 54.37 -24.36 6.71
N ARG A 4 53.70 -24.68 5.60
CA ARG A 4 53.37 -23.82 4.47
C ARG A 4 52.47 -22.66 4.90
N ASN A 5 52.68 -21.50 4.28
CA ASN A 5 51.68 -20.45 4.10
C ASN A 5 50.29 -21.05 3.84
N ILE A 6 49.31 -20.65 4.65
CA ILE A 6 47.89 -20.71 4.28
C ILE A 6 47.35 -19.29 4.43
N ILE A 7 47.37 -18.58 3.30
CA ILE A 7 46.55 -17.40 3.07
C ILE A 7 45.15 -17.96 2.75
N VAL A 8 44.18 -17.76 3.64
CA VAL A 8 42.76 -17.87 3.28
C VAL A 8 42.12 -16.54 3.57
N ALA A 9 41.91 -15.81 2.48
CA ALA A 9 41.09 -14.63 2.41
C ALA A 9 39.68 -14.95 2.92
N THR A 10 39.18 -14.17 3.87
CA THR A 10 37.74 -14.00 4.04
C THR A 10 37.44 -12.55 3.72
N LEU A 11 37.21 -12.35 2.42
CA LEU A 11 36.67 -11.13 1.82
C LEU A 11 35.18 -11.03 2.15
N LEU A 12 34.78 -9.82 2.53
CA LEU A 12 33.55 -9.14 2.10
C LEU A 12 32.18 -9.78 2.38
N ALA A 13 31.36 -9.03 3.11
CA ALA A 13 30.00 -8.58 2.75
C ALA A 13 29.16 -8.52 4.04
N LEU A 14 29.09 -7.34 4.64
CA LEU A 14 28.02 -6.36 4.45
C LEU A 14 26.71 -6.77 5.15
N SER A 15 26.32 -5.90 6.07
CA SER A 15 24.93 -5.63 6.40
C SER A 15 24.21 -6.79 7.07
N VAL A 16 24.44 -6.95 8.38
CA VAL A 16 23.32 -7.36 9.24
C VAL A 16 22.18 -6.39 8.93
N ALA A 17 21.19 -6.91 8.24
CA ALA A 17 19.99 -6.22 7.85
C ALA A 17 19.52 -5.37 9.04
N SER A 18 19.29 -4.07 8.80
CA SER A 18 18.42 -3.31 9.68
C SER A 18 17.10 -4.05 9.70
N CYS A 19 16.91 -4.92 10.67
CA CYS A 19 15.66 -5.62 10.94
C CYS A 19 14.74 -4.61 11.65
N SER A 20 14.42 -3.53 10.94
CA SER A 20 13.18 -2.82 11.09
C SER A 20 12.20 -3.63 10.26
N THR A 21 11.17 -4.23 10.86
CA THR A 21 10.00 -4.72 10.13
C THR A 21 9.36 -3.51 9.45
N LYS A 22 9.93 -3.06 8.33
CA LYS A 22 9.27 -2.12 7.43
C LYS A 22 8.10 -2.90 6.88
N GLN A 23 6.89 -2.55 7.33
CA GLN A 23 5.69 -3.04 6.68
C GLN A 23 5.75 -2.63 5.21
N THR A 24 5.53 -3.59 4.33
CA THR A 24 5.48 -3.31 2.90
C THR A 24 4.23 -2.47 2.60
N PRO A 25 4.18 -1.76 1.46
CA PRO A 25 2.94 -1.15 0.96
C PRO A 25 1.75 -2.11 0.99
N ILE A 26 1.96 -3.39 0.67
CA ILE A 26 0.91 -4.42 0.69
C ILE A 26 0.39 -4.64 2.12
N ASP A 27 1.28 -4.75 3.11
CA ASP A 27 0.88 -4.95 4.51
C ASP A 27 0.06 -3.76 5.04
N ARG A 28 0.53 -2.53 4.77
CA ARG A 28 -0.17 -1.30 5.18
C ARG A 28 -1.54 -1.20 4.54
N LEU A 29 -1.65 -1.44 3.24
CA LEU A 29 -2.93 -1.41 2.53
C LEU A 29 -3.89 -2.49 3.01
N THR A 30 -3.38 -3.68 3.33
CA THR A 30 -4.19 -4.75 3.90
C THR A 30 -4.73 -4.35 5.27
N GLN A 31 -3.88 -3.80 6.13
CA GLN A 31 -4.28 -3.32 7.46
C GLN A 31 -5.30 -2.17 7.37
N LEU A 32 -5.10 -1.23 6.44
CA LEU A 32 -6.04 -0.13 6.18
C LEU A 32 -7.40 -0.66 5.71
N SER A 33 -7.38 -1.59 4.76
CA SER A 33 -8.57 -2.26 4.23
C SER A 33 -9.38 -2.96 5.33
N GLU A 34 -8.72 -3.64 6.25
CA GLU A 34 -9.37 -4.28 7.41
C GLU A 34 -9.96 -3.28 8.41
N GLN A 35 -9.26 -2.16 8.66
CA GLN A 35 -9.77 -1.10 9.52
C GLN A 35 -11.06 -0.48 8.94
N LEU A 36 -11.08 -0.29 7.62
CA LEU A 36 -12.25 0.21 6.89
C LEU A 36 -13.45 -0.74 6.95
N ASP A 37 -13.22 -2.06 6.99
CA ASP A 37 -14.29 -3.06 7.14
C ASP A 37 -14.89 -3.09 8.55
N LYS A 38 -14.05 -2.90 9.57
CA LYS A 38 -14.47 -3.00 10.99
C LYS A 38 -15.15 -1.73 11.50
N SER A 39 -15.05 -0.63 10.78
CA SER A 39 -15.61 0.66 11.18
C SER A 39 -17.03 0.84 10.65
N ASP A 40 -18.03 0.82 11.51
CA ASP A 40 -19.40 1.29 11.18
C ASP A 40 -19.53 2.82 11.21
N ALA A 41 -18.44 3.53 11.53
CA ALA A 41 -18.47 4.95 11.83
C ALA A 41 -18.38 5.82 10.57
N LYS A 42 -19.07 6.97 10.63
CA LYS A 42 -18.75 8.12 9.78
C LYS A 42 -17.44 8.72 10.29
N TYR A 43 -16.46 8.83 9.42
CA TYR A 43 -15.17 9.43 9.74
C TYR A 43 -15.30 10.95 9.94
N SER A 44 -14.55 11.49 10.90
CA SER A 44 -14.35 12.93 11.05
C SER A 44 -13.52 13.49 9.88
N GLU A 45 -13.53 14.81 9.68
CA GLU A 45 -12.69 15.44 8.65
C GLU A 45 -11.20 15.13 8.87
N GLU A 46 -10.76 15.10 10.11
CA GLU A 46 -9.37 14.78 10.48
C GLU A 46 -9.02 13.33 10.13
N GLU A 47 -9.94 12.40 10.36
CA GLU A 47 -9.78 11.00 9.98
C GLU A 47 -9.76 10.84 8.46
N TRP A 48 -10.59 11.58 7.72
CA TRP A 48 -10.56 11.61 6.25
C TRP A 48 -9.20 12.07 5.71
N VAL A 49 -8.70 13.19 6.25
CA VAL A 49 -7.39 13.73 5.86
C VAL A 49 -6.27 12.74 6.19
N ALA A 50 -6.33 12.07 7.34
CA ALA A 50 -5.35 11.06 7.72
C ALA A 50 -5.37 9.85 6.78
N LEU A 51 -6.55 9.33 6.44
CA LEU A 51 -6.72 8.21 5.52
C LEU A 51 -6.25 8.55 4.09
N GLY A 52 -6.57 9.75 3.61
CA GLY A 52 -6.08 10.25 2.32
C GLY A 52 -4.56 10.39 2.30
N SER A 53 -3.98 10.97 3.35
CA SER A 53 -2.53 11.14 3.49
C SER A 53 -1.81 9.79 3.50
N GLU A 54 -2.35 8.78 4.21
CA GLU A 54 -1.75 7.44 4.22
C GLU A 54 -1.74 6.80 2.83
N LEU A 55 -2.83 6.92 2.05
CA LEU A 55 -2.88 6.40 0.69
C LEU A 55 -1.88 7.11 -0.25
N GLU A 56 -1.72 8.42 -0.10
CA GLU A 56 -0.75 9.22 -0.86
C GLU A 56 0.69 8.85 -0.50
N GLU A 57 1.01 8.70 0.79
CA GLU A 57 2.33 8.25 1.24
C GLU A 57 2.70 6.87 0.67
N ILE A 58 1.74 5.94 0.66
CA ILE A 58 1.94 4.61 0.07
C ILE A 58 2.14 4.72 -1.44
N GLU A 59 1.43 5.61 -2.14
CA GLU A 59 1.66 5.90 -3.56
C GLU A 59 3.06 6.42 -3.82
N GLU A 60 3.48 7.44 -3.08
CA GLU A 60 4.82 7.99 -3.22
C GLU A 60 5.92 6.95 -2.93
N GLU A 61 5.76 6.14 -1.88
CA GLU A 61 6.71 5.08 -1.54
C GLU A 61 6.83 4.05 -2.67
N VAL A 62 5.70 3.64 -3.25
CA VAL A 62 5.67 2.70 -4.36
C VAL A 62 6.30 3.29 -5.60
N GLN A 63 6.01 4.55 -5.94
CA GLN A 63 6.62 5.22 -7.11
C GLN A 63 8.14 5.39 -6.94
N LYS A 64 8.60 5.81 -5.75
CA LYS A 64 10.03 5.96 -5.43
C LYS A 64 10.79 4.63 -5.53
N ASN A 65 10.12 3.52 -5.24
CA ASN A 65 10.71 2.18 -5.22
C ASN A 65 10.18 1.27 -6.34
N LYS A 66 9.57 1.82 -7.40
CA LYS A 66 8.81 1.04 -8.40
C LYS A 66 9.60 -0.13 -9.00
N SER A 67 10.89 0.07 -9.24
CA SER A 67 11.79 -0.95 -9.82
C SER A 67 12.09 -2.14 -8.89
N GLN A 68 11.71 -2.06 -7.60
CA GLN A 68 11.89 -3.13 -6.61
C GLN A 68 10.68 -4.07 -6.55
N TYR A 69 9.59 -3.73 -7.25
CA TYR A 69 8.37 -4.53 -7.28
C TYR A 69 8.24 -5.23 -8.63
N THR A 70 7.76 -6.47 -8.58
CA THR A 70 7.28 -7.20 -9.76
C THR A 70 5.99 -6.59 -10.29
N GLU A 71 5.64 -6.91 -11.54
CA GLU A 71 4.37 -6.48 -12.12
C GLU A 71 3.18 -7.03 -11.31
N GLU A 72 3.27 -8.28 -10.82
CA GLU A 72 2.22 -8.86 -9.98
C GLU A 72 2.08 -8.12 -8.63
N GLU A 73 3.19 -7.73 -8.00
CA GLU A 73 3.16 -6.94 -6.77
C GLU A 73 2.58 -5.54 -6.99
N LEU A 74 2.95 -4.86 -8.08
CA LEU A 74 2.40 -3.56 -8.44
C LEU A 74 0.90 -3.66 -8.73
N GLN A 75 0.47 -4.70 -9.44
CA GLN A 75 -0.94 -4.96 -9.68
C GLN A 75 -1.70 -5.18 -8.38
N GLU A 76 -1.15 -5.98 -7.45
CA GLU A 76 -1.77 -6.25 -6.15
C GLU A 76 -1.85 -4.99 -5.27
N ILE A 77 -0.79 -4.17 -5.24
CA ILE A 77 -0.78 -2.87 -4.57
C ILE A 77 -1.90 -1.98 -5.12
N ASN A 78 -2.00 -1.85 -6.44
CA ASN A 78 -3.03 -1.05 -7.09
C ASN A 78 -4.44 -1.57 -6.78
N ARG A 79 -4.64 -2.89 -6.84
CA ARG A 79 -5.90 -3.55 -6.49
C ARG A 79 -6.28 -3.30 -5.03
N LEU A 80 -5.33 -3.33 -4.10
CA LEU A 80 -5.58 -3.06 -2.69
C LEU A 80 -5.92 -1.59 -2.42
N LYS A 81 -5.17 -0.65 -3.03
CA LYS A 81 -5.50 0.80 -2.96
C LYS A 81 -6.90 1.07 -3.49
N GLY A 82 -7.24 0.48 -4.64
CA GLY A 82 -8.58 0.52 -5.21
C GLY A 82 -9.65 0.07 -4.23
N LYS A 83 -9.46 -1.08 -3.56
CA LYS A 83 -10.40 -1.57 -2.55
C LYS A 83 -10.56 -0.60 -1.39
N CYS A 84 -9.47 -0.07 -0.84
CA CYS A 84 -9.54 0.94 0.23
C CYS A 84 -10.37 2.15 -0.21
N LEU A 85 -10.11 2.68 -1.42
CA LEU A 85 -10.88 3.78 -1.99
C LEU A 85 -12.35 3.44 -2.19
N GLY A 86 -12.67 2.21 -2.61
CA GLY A 86 -14.05 1.75 -2.78
C GLY A 86 -14.81 1.73 -1.45
N LYS A 87 -14.18 1.23 -0.39
CA LYS A 87 -14.73 1.24 0.97
C LYS A 87 -14.92 2.66 1.50
N LEU A 88 -13.93 3.52 1.27
CA LEU A 88 -14.01 4.94 1.61
C LEU A 88 -15.16 5.60 0.85
N ALA A 89 -15.28 5.40 -0.45
CA ALA A 89 -16.35 5.98 -1.27
C ALA A 89 -17.76 5.58 -0.79
N LYS A 90 -17.96 4.35 -0.31
CA LYS A 90 -19.23 3.93 0.31
C LYS A 90 -19.59 4.73 1.57
N LYS A 91 -18.59 5.27 2.27
CA LYS A 91 -18.72 6.01 3.54
C LYS A 91 -18.53 7.53 3.37
N ALA A 92 -18.16 7.99 2.17
CA ALA A 92 -17.80 9.36 1.90
C ALA A 92 -18.98 10.32 2.05
N ALA A 93 -18.74 11.44 2.71
CA ALA A 93 -19.61 12.61 2.61
C ALA A 93 -19.39 13.32 1.27
N ASN A 94 -20.35 14.13 0.83
CA ASN A 94 -20.25 14.87 -0.44
C ASN A 94 -18.95 15.69 -0.54
N ASP A 95 -18.50 16.26 0.59
CA ASP A 95 -17.31 17.11 0.63
C ASP A 95 -15.99 16.34 0.37
N PHE A 96 -15.98 15.02 0.57
CA PHE A 96 -14.81 14.14 0.34
C PHE A 96 -14.93 13.27 -0.91
N ALA A 97 -16.11 13.22 -1.54
CA ALA A 97 -16.35 12.42 -2.73
C ALA A 97 -15.50 12.90 -3.93
N ASP A 98 -15.35 14.22 -4.08
CA ASP A 98 -14.54 14.82 -5.14
C ASP A 98 -13.05 14.48 -4.98
N GLU A 99 -12.55 14.45 -3.75
CA GLU A 99 -11.16 14.13 -3.44
C GLU A 99 -10.84 12.67 -3.79
N LEU A 100 -11.70 11.73 -3.39
CA LEU A 100 -11.60 10.32 -3.80
C LEU A 100 -11.65 10.18 -5.33
N GLY A 101 -12.55 10.91 -5.98
CA GLY A 101 -12.69 10.91 -7.44
C GLY A 101 -11.42 11.41 -8.15
N ASN A 102 -10.76 12.43 -7.61
CA ASN A 102 -9.53 12.96 -8.17
C ASN A 102 -8.35 11.99 -7.95
N PHE A 103 -8.26 11.35 -6.79
CA PHE A 103 -7.23 10.35 -6.51
C PHE A 103 -7.34 9.13 -7.45
N LEU A 104 -8.56 8.65 -7.70
CA LEU A 104 -8.82 7.55 -8.65
C LEU A 104 -8.46 7.91 -10.10
N LYS A 105 -8.73 9.16 -10.53
CA LYS A 105 -8.39 9.61 -11.89
C LYS A 105 -6.88 9.70 -12.13
N GLY A 106 -6.09 9.90 -11.07
CA GLY A 106 -4.64 10.05 -11.13
C GLY A 106 -3.87 8.73 -11.23
N SER A 107 -4.52 7.57 -11.04
CA SER A 107 -3.83 6.28 -10.86
C SER A 107 -4.40 5.17 -11.74
N GLU A 108 -3.74 4.88 -12.87
CA GLU A 108 -4.03 3.69 -13.68
C GLU A 108 -3.74 2.42 -12.87
N GLY A 109 -4.74 1.55 -12.74
CA GLY A 109 -4.67 0.27 -12.02
C GLY A 109 -5.46 0.22 -10.69
N MET A 110 -5.73 1.36 -10.05
CA MET A 110 -6.57 1.37 -8.84
C MET A 110 -8.06 1.11 -9.13
N LEU A 111 -8.49 1.33 -10.36
CA LEU A 111 -9.89 1.21 -10.77
C LEU A 111 -10.44 -0.21 -10.60
N ASP A 112 -9.63 -1.25 -10.86
CA ASP A 112 -10.10 -2.64 -10.75
C ASP A 112 -10.51 -2.97 -9.31
N GLY A 113 -9.64 -2.68 -8.35
CA GLY A 113 -9.93 -2.89 -6.93
C GLY A 113 -11.09 -2.03 -6.42
N PHE A 114 -11.22 -0.82 -6.94
CA PHE A 114 -12.34 0.07 -6.62
C PHE A 114 -13.66 -0.50 -7.14
N MET A 115 -13.71 -0.90 -8.41
CA MET A 115 -14.91 -1.46 -9.03
C MET A 115 -15.32 -2.78 -8.38
N ASP A 116 -14.37 -3.67 -8.08
CA ASP A 116 -14.62 -4.91 -7.33
C ASP A 116 -15.38 -4.63 -6.03
N GLU A 117 -14.92 -3.62 -5.28
CA GLU A 117 -15.51 -3.28 -3.99
C GLU A 117 -16.88 -2.60 -4.13
N ILE A 118 -17.03 -1.67 -5.07
CA ILE A 118 -18.31 -1.00 -5.32
C ILE A 118 -19.37 -1.98 -5.82
N ASN A 119 -19.00 -2.94 -6.67
CA ASN A 119 -19.93 -3.94 -7.19
C ASN A 119 -20.37 -4.96 -6.13
N LYS A 120 -19.49 -5.33 -5.19
CA LYS A 120 -19.88 -6.19 -4.04
C LYS A 120 -21.05 -5.60 -3.24
N GLY A 121 -21.11 -4.29 -3.07
CA GLY A 121 -22.20 -3.63 -2.33
C GLY A 121 -23.55 -3.58 -3.05
N LYS A 122 -23.66 -4.08 -4.29
CA LYS A 122 -24.94 -4.15 -5.04
C LYS A 122 -25.59 -5.53 -4.99
N GLU A 123 -24.89 -6.55 -4.48
CA GLU A 123 -25.39 -7.93 -4.40
C GLU A 123 -25.90 -8.30 -2.99
N GLU A 124 -25.76 -7.40 -2.01
CA GLU A 124 -26.33 -7.48 -0.65
C GLU A 124 -27.58 -6.59 -0.51
#